data_AF-A0A091CMC4-F1
#
_entry.id   AF-A0A091CMC4-F1
#
_cell.length_a   1.000
_cell.length_b   1.000
_cell.length_c   1.000
_cell.angle_alpha   90.00
_cell.angle_beta   90.00
_cell.angle_gamma   90.00
#
_symmetry.space_group_name_H-M   'P 1'
#
loop_
_entity.id
_entity.type
_entity.pdbx_description
1 polymer ?
#
loop_
_entity_poly.entity_id
_entity_poly.type
_entity_poly.pdbx_seq_one_letter_code
_entity_poly.pdbx_strand_id
1 'polypeptide(L)'
;MAQYRPLLPEERQAFNTAKDVLGKQLLRKGTKCNSDLFRAWDLRQLQVWERHVALQAELTVTLEVLSSVTDPALWEVLKQPIHALRLIHAQWQACVPSWPKAGGRTYSHRLHRWLQRLKRVTQESPGCLQTSVISNLFRLLTRDLR
;
A
#
# COMPACT_ATOMS: atom_id res chain seq x y z
N MET A 1 0.27 16.82 13.73
CA MET A 1 0.31 15.77 12.68
C MET A 1 -0.41 16.34 11.49
N ALA A 2 0.22 16.33 10.31
CA ALA A 2 -0.38 16.91 9.12
C ALA A 2 -1.74 16.23 8.87
N GLN A 3 -2.80 17.04 8.78
CA GLN A 3 -4.13 16.57 8.46
C GLN A 3 -4.11 16.14 7.00
N TYR A 4 -4.02 14.84 6.74
CA TYR A 4 -4.22 14.32 5.39
C TYR A 4 -5.69 14.49 5.03
N ARG A 5 -5.96 14.72 3.74
CA ARG A 5 -7.34 14.76 3.26
C ARG A 5 -7.97 13.38 3.48
N PRO A 6 -9.07 13.27 4.23
CA PRO A 6 -9.79 12.01 4.32
C PRO A 6 -10.34 11.65 2.94
N LEU A 7 -10.31 10.34 2.61
CA LEU A 7 -10.91 9.83 1.38
C LEU A 7 -12.36 10.27 1.27
N LEU A 8 -12.72 10.82 0.10
CA LEU A 8 -14.10 11.13 -0.23
C LEU A 8 -14.96 9.84 -0.26
N PRO A 9 -16.28 9.95 -0.04
CA PRO A 9 -17.19 8.81 -0.20
C PRO A 9 -17.08 8.13 -1.57
N GLU A 10 -16.95 8.91 -2.64
CA GLU A 10 -16.81 8.41 -4.02
C GLU A 10 -15.50 7.64 -4.23
N GLU A 11 -14.39 8.15 -3.70
CA GLU A 11 -13.09 7.46 -3.76
C GLU A 11 -13.16 6.14 -3.00
N ARG A 12 -13.77 6.14 -1.80
CA ARG A 12 -13.97 4.94 -0.99
C ARG A 12 -14.84 3.91 -1.71
N GLN A 13 -15.88 4.35 -2.41
CA GLN A 13 -16.72 3.46 -3.22
C GLN A 13 -15.93 2.89 -4.40
N ALA A 14 -15.14 3.71 -5.11
CA ALA A 14 -14.28 3.24 -6.20
C ALA A 14 -13.26 2.20 -5.72
N PHE A 15 -12.67 2.40 -4.53
CA PHE A 15 -11.78 1.41 -3.91
C PHE A 15 -12.50 0.09 -3.59
N ASN A 16 -13.73 0.15 -3.08
CA ASN A 16 -14.53 -1.06 -2.81
C ASN A 16 -14.84 -1.81 -4.11
N THR A 17 -15.27 -1.11 -5.16
CA THR A 17 -15.52 -1.69 -6.48
C THR A 17 -14.26 -2.34 -7.05
N ALA A 18 -13.12 -1.65 -7.01
CA ALA A 18 -11.84 -2.17 -7.48
C ALA A 18 -11.46 -3.46 -6.74
N LYS A 19 -11.55 -3.46 -5.41
CA LYS A 19 -11.28 -4.64 -4.59
C LYS A 19 -12.18 -5.82 -4.96
N ASP A 20 -13.48 -5.59 -5.15
CA ASP A 20 -14.44 -6.67 -5.44
C ASP A 20 -14.21 -7.27 -6.83
N VAL A 21 -13.98 -6.42 -7.85
CA VAL A 21 -13.69 -6.85 -9.23
C VAL A 21 -12.37 -7.62 -9.27
N LEU A 22 -11.33 -7.08 -8.65
CA LEU A 22 -10.01 -7.70 -8.63
C LEU A 22 -10.01 -8.99 -7.81
N GLY A 23 -10.68 -9.02 -6.66
CA GLY A 23 -10.84 -10.22 -5.85
C GLY A 23 -11.49 -11.36 -6.62
N LYS A 24 -12.56 -11.08 -7.37
CA LYS A 24 -13.23 -12.06 -8.25
C LYS A 24 -12.31 -12.56 -9.36
N GLN A 25 -11.54 -11.68 -9.99
CA GLN A 25 -10.60 -12.05 -11.05
C GLN A 25 -9.44 -12.91 -10.54
N LEU A 26 -8.91 -12.59 -9.37
CA LEU A 26 -7.82 -13.35 -8.76
C LEU A 26 -8.26 -14.72 -8.25
N LEU A 27 -9.48 -14.82 -7.69
CA LEU A 27 -10.09 -16.12 -7.35
C LEU A 27 -10.23 -17.01 -8.58
N ARG A 28 -10.56 -16.45 -9.75
CA ARG A 28 -10.64 -17.19 -11.02
C ARG A 28 -9.26 -17.65 -11.53
N LYS A 29 -8.20 -16.86 -11.33
CA LYS A 29 -6.84 -17.19 -11.79
C LYS A 29 -6.11 -18.21 -10.90
N GLY A 30 -6.63 -18.52 -9.72
CA GLY A 30 -6.11 -19.60 -8.86
C GLY A 30 -4.69 -19.36 -8.32
N THR A 31 -4.21 -18.11 -8.33
CA THR A 31 -2.83 -17.78 -7.95
C THR A 31 -2.62 -17.98 -6.46
N LYS A 32 -1.93 -19.07 -6.07
CA LYS A 32 -1.51 -19.29 -4.68
C LYS A 32 -0.28 -18.44 -4.38
N CYS A 33 -0.43 -17.44 -3.51
CA CYS A 33 0.69 -16.82 -2.82
C CYS A 33 1.04 -17.67 -1.60
N ASN A 34 2.30 -18.08 -1.47
CA ASN A 34 2.77 -18.80 -0.27
C ASN A 34 3.08 -17.84 0.91
N SER A 35 2.95 -16.54 0.68
CA SER A 35 3.43 -15.50 1.57
C SER A 35 2.28 -14.55 1.94
N ASP A 36 1.98 -14.44 3.23
CA ASP A 36 1.10 -13.40 3.80
C ASP A 36 1.85 -12.05 3.77
N LEU A 37 2.02 -11.50 2.56
CA LEU A 37 2.95 -10.42 2.25
C LEU A 37 2.71 -9.13 3.07
N PHE A 38 1.44 -8.82 3.38
CA PHE A 38 1.03 -7.63 4.15
C PHE A 38 0.26 -7.92 5.45
N ARG A 39 -0.14 -9.18 5.69
CA ARG A 39 -1.14 -9.54 6.72
C ARG A 39 -0.61 -9.52 8.17
N ALA A 40 0.70 -9.61 8.36
CA ALA A 40 1.32 -9.72 9.70
C ALA A 40 1.85 -8.39 10.28
N TRP A 41 1.50 -7.23 9.69
CA TRP A 41 2.07 -5.94 10.08
C TRP A 41 1.03 -5.00 10.72
N ASP A 42 1.40 -4.33 11.80
CA ASP A 42 0.61 -3.26 12.43
C ASP A 42 1.51 -2.04 12.69
N LEU A 43 1.22 -0.94 12.00
CA LEU A 43 1.96 0.32 12.12
C LEU A 43 1.93 0.86 13.55
N ARG A 44 0.91 0.54 14.36
CA ARG A 44 0.83 1.00 15.75
C ARG A 44 2.03 0.55 16.60
N GLN A 45 2.70 -0.52 16.21
CA GLN A 45 3.87 -1.07 16.91
C GLN A 45 5.18 -0.32 16.61
N LEU A 46 5.16 0.64 15.68
CA LEU A 46 6.29 1.48 15.31
C LEU A 46 6.21 2.85 15.98
N GLN A 47 7.37 3.51 16.08
CA GLN A 47 7.42 4.93 16.45
C GLN A 47 6.71 5.78 15.40
N VAL A 48 6.18 6.93 15.80
CA VAL A 48 5.34 7.80 14.94
C VAL A 48 5.97 8.09 13.57
N TRP A 49 7.28 8.28 13.50
CA TRP A 49 7.97 8.53 12.24
C TRP A 49 8.31 7.28 11.43
N GLU A 50 8.59 6.18 12.11
CA GLU A 50 8.77 4.89 11.47
C GLU A 50 7.47 4.45 10.79
N ARG A 51 6.31 4.83 11.34
CA ARG A 51 5.01 4.66 10.68
C ARG A 51 4.95 5.38 9.35
N HIS A 52 5.46 6.61 9.29
CA HIS A 52 5.50 7.37 8.03
C HIS A 52 6.38 6.66 6.99
N VAL A 53 7.57 6.20 7.40
CA VAL A 53 8.50 5.47 6.52
C VAL A 53 7.89 4.15 6.04
N ALA A 54 7.30 3.37 6.94
CA ALA A 54 6.68 2.09 6.62
C ALA A 54 5.49 2.26 5.67
N LEU A 55 4.61 3.24 5.94
CA LEU A 55 3.45 3.52 5.10
C LEU A 55 3.85 4.05 3.73
N GLN A 56 4.88 4.90 3.65
CA GLN A 56 5.42 5.38 2.37
C GLN A 56 5.93 4.22 1.52
N ALA A 57 6.69 3.29 2.10
CA ALA A 57 7.18 2.11 1.38
C ALA A 57 6.02 1.21 0.92
N GLU A 58 5.01 1.02 1.76
CA GLU A 58 3.82 0.21 1.43
C GLU A 58 2.97 0.84 0.30
N LEU A 59 2.77 2.16 0.34
CA LEU A 59 2.08 2.92 -0.70
C LEU A 59 2.84 2.88 -2.03
N THR A 60 4.17 3.00 -2.01
CA THR A 60 5.00 2.93 -3.22
C THR A 60 4.82 1.58 -3.92
N VAL A 61 4.99 0.47 -3.19
CA VAL A 61 4.82 -0.89 -3.77
C VAL A 61 3.38 -1.08 -4.26
N THR A 62 2.38 -0.60 -3.52
CA THR A 62 0.97 -0.67 -3.92
C THR A 62 0.74 0.06 -5.24
N LEU A 63 1.25 1.29 -5.38
CA LEU A 63 1.11 2.09 -6.60
C LEU A 63 1.81 1.46 -7.80
N GLU A 64 3.01 0.91 -7.61
CA GLU A 64 3.76 0.23 -8.67
C GLU A 64 2.99 -0.99 -9.20
N VAL A 65 2.52 -1.86 -8.31
CA VAL A 65 1.79 -3.09 -8.68
C VAL A 65 0.44 -2.78 -9.32
N LEU A 66 -0.30 -1.79 -8.82
CA LEU A 66 -1.57 -1.41 -9.43
C LEU A 66 -1.38 -0.72 -10.78
N SER A 67 -0.31 0.08 -10.93
CA SER A 67 0.01 0.74 -12.19
C SER A 67 0.55 -0.24 -13.25
N SER A 68 1.06 -1.39 -12.84
CA SER A 68 1.53 -2.44 -13.76
C SER A 68 0.42 -3.36 -14.25
N VAL A 69 -0.85 -3.16 -13.85
CA VAL A 69 -1.98 -3.94 -14.36
C VAL A 69 -2.25 -3.54 -15.80
N THR A 70 -2.07 -4.49 -16.73
CA THR A 70 -2.25 -4.27 -18.18
C THR A 70 -3.63 -4.63 -18.70
N ASP A 71 -4.46 -5.27 -17.89
CA ASP A 71 -5.82 -5.65 -18.26
C ASP A 71 -6.70 -4.39 -18.40
N PRO A 72 -7.24 -4.07 -19.59
CA PRO A 72 -7.99 -2.83 -19.80
C PRO A 72 -9.27 -2.75 -18.96
N ALA A 73 -9.95 -3.87 -18.74
CA ALA A 73 -11.18 -3.90 -17.97
C ALA A 73 -10.90 -3.64 -16.48
N LEU A 74 -9.76 -4.13 -15.97
CA LEU A 74 -9.31 -3.82 -14.61
C LEU A 74 -8.79 -2.40 -14.48
N TRP A 75 -8.11 -1.89 -15.52
CA TRP A 75 -7.57 -0.54 -15.54
C TRP A 75 -8.65 0.52 -15.38
N GLU A 76 -9.80 0.37 -16.05
CA GLU A 76 -10.93 1.31 -15.92
C GLU A 76 -11.42 1.43 -14.47
N VAL A 77 -11.45 0.33 -13.73
CA VAL A 77 -11.87 0.32 -12.32
C VAL A 77 -10.75 0.85 -11.40
N LEU A 78 -9.49 0.68 -11.79
CA LEU A 78 -8.32 1.08 -11.00
C LEU A 78 -7.89 2.54 -11.19
N LYS A 79 -8.29 3.19 -12.27
CA LYS A 79 -7.86 4.56 -12.62
C LYS A 79 -8.10 5.56 -11.48
N GLN A 80 -9.32 5.61 -10.95
CA GLN A 80 -9.68 6.51 -9.85
C GLN A 80 -8.97 6.14 -8.53
N PRO A 81 -8.97 4.86 -8.09
CA PRO A 81 -8.15 4.40 -6.96
C PRO A 81 -6.67 4.79 -7.04
N ILE A 82 -6.02 4.57 -8.18
CA ILE A 82 -4.61 4.90 -8.39
C ILE A 82 -4.40 6.41 -8.33
N HIS A 83 -5.29 7.20 -8.92
CA HIS A 83 -5.22 8.66 -8.85
C HIS A 83 -5.30 9.14 -7.38
N ALA A 84 -6.27 8.66 -6.61
CA ALA A 84 -6.40 9.01 -5.20
C ALA A 84 -5.17 8.59 -4.37
N LEU A 85 -4.65 7.37 -4.59
CA LEU A 85 -3.42 6.90 -3.93
C LEU A 85 -2.20 7.78 -4.26
N ARG A 86 -2.06 8.27 -5.50
CA ARG A 86 -0.96 9.17 -5.89
C ARG A 86 -1.07 10.51 -5.17
N LEU A 87 -2.28 11.06 -5.04
CA LEU A 87 -2.50 12.28 -4.27
C LEU A 87 -2.11 12.11 -2.80
N ILE A 88 -2.52 11.00 -2.19
CA ILE A 88 -2.15 10.66 -0.81
C ILE A 88 -0.63 10.52 -0.68
N HIS A 89 0.01 9.80 -1.62
CA HIS A 89 1.46 9.60 -1.61
C HIS A 89 2.22 10.92 -1.72
N ALA A 90 1.80 11.83 -2.60
CA ALA A 90 2.41 13.16 -2.74
C ALA A 90 2.24 14.00 -1.47
N GLN A 91 1.06 13.99 -0.85
CA GLN A 91 0.83 14.65 0.44
C GLN A 91 1.72 14.05 1.53
N TRP A 92 1.85 12.72 1.56
CA TRP A 92 2.66 12.00 2.54
C TRP A 92 4.14 12.37 2.42
N GLN A 93 4.67 12.44 1.19
CA GLN A 93 6.04 12.88 0.91
C GLN A 93 6.28 14.33 1.34
N ALA A 94 5.30 15.22 1.11
CA ALA A 94 5.40 16.63 1.49
C ALA A 94 5.39 16.87 3.01
N CYS A 95 4.95 15.89 3.82
CA CYS A 95 4.93 15.99 5.29
C CYS A 95 6.28 15.65 5.96
N VAL A 96 7.27 15.21 5.19
CA VAL A 96 8.59 14.75 5.67
C VAL A 96 9.67 15.84 5.91
N PRO A 97 9.57 17.14 5.54
CA PRO A 97 10.73 18.06 5.54
C PRO A 97 11.47 18.23 6.89
N SER A 98 10.83 17.96 8.03
CA SER A 98 11.38 18.22 9.36
C SER A 98 11.76 16.99 10.17
N TRP A 99 11.59 15.76 9.65
CA TRP A 99 12.06 14.60 10.39
C TRP A 99 13.58 14.52 10.27
N PRO A 100 14.37 14.30 11.35
CA PRO A 100 15.82 14.33 11.26
C PRO A 100 16.27 13.36 10.17
N LYS A 101 16.74 13.89 9.04
CA LYS A 101 17.47 13.12 8.06
C LYS A 101 18.63 12.49 8.79
N ALA A 102 18.53 11.18 9.05
CA ALA A 102 19.67 10.32 9.32
C ALA A 102 20.69 10.87 10.34
N GLY A 103 20.24 11.60 11.36
CA GLY A 103 21.06 12.00 12.51
C GLY A 103 21.15 10.82 13.48
N GLY A 104 21.89 9.78 13.10
CA GLY A 104 22.32 8.68 13.99
C GLY A 104 21.25 7.67 14.47
N ARG A 105 19.97 7.84 14.14
CA ARG A 105 18.92 6.88 14.56
C ARG A 105 18.82 5.73 13.56
N THR A 106 19.27 4.55 13.97
CA THR A 106 19.04 3.30 13.24
C THR A 106 17.55 2.97 13.24
N TYR A 107 17.01 2.46 12.12
CA TYR A 107 15.65 1.94 12.09
C TYR A 107 15.50 0.86 13.16
N SER A 108 14.35 0.81 13.84
CA SER A 108 14.07 -0.32 14.72
C SER A 108 14.23 -1.62 13.95
N HIS A 109 14.67 -2.67 14.64
CA HIS A 109 14.75 -4.01 14.06
C HIS A 109 13.41 -4.43 13.43
N ARG A 110 12.29 -3.96 13.98
CA ARG A 110 10.96 -4.23 13.46
C ARG A 110 10.77 -3.58 12.09
N LEU A 111 11.02 -2.27 11.96
CA LEU A 111 10.92 -1.55 10.68
C LEU A 111 11.90 -2.14 9.65
N HIS A 112 13.14 -2.44 10.04
CA HIS A 112 14.12 -3.03 9.14
C HIS A 112 13.64 -4.38 8.57
N ARG A 113 13.14 -5.29 9.42
CA ARG A 113 12.56 -6.56 8.97
C ARG A 113 11.39 -6.36 8.00
N TRP A 114 10.54 -5.38 8.27
CA TRP A 114 9.40 -5.07 7.40
C TRP A 114 9.85 -4.57 6.03
N LEU A 115 10.78 -3.62 5.97
CA LEU A 115 11.34 -3.12 4.71
C LEU A 115 12.04 -4.24 3.91
N GLN A 116 12.79 -5.12 4.60
CA GLN A 116 13.39 -6.29 3.96
C GLN A 116 12.33 -7.27 3.42
N ARG A 117 11.22 -7.46 4.14
CA ARG A 117 10.09 -8.27 3.66
C ARG A 117 9.47 -7.63 2.42
N LEU A 118 9.19 -6.33 2.43
CA LEU A 118 8.68 -5.60 1.25
C LEU A 118 9.59 -5.75 0.04
N LYS A 119 10.92 -5.69 0.21
CA LYS A 119 11.87 -5.93 -0.88
C LYS A 119 11.81 -7.36 -1.44
N ARG A 120 11.56 -8.36 -0.58
CA ARG A 120 11.35 -9.75 -1.05
C ARG A 120 10.00 -9.90 -1.75
N VAL A 121 8.98 -9.18 -1.27
CA VAL A 121 7.65 -9.14 -1.88
C VAL A 121 7.74 -8.69 -3.33
N THR A 122 8.51 -7.64 -3.64
CA THR A 122 8.70 -7.16 -5.02
C THR A 122 9.37 -8.16 -5.97
N GLN A 123 9.89 -9.29 -5.46
CA GLN A 123 10.47 -10.38 -6.26
C GLN A 123 9.46 -11.51 -6.53
N GLU A 124 8.26 -11.46 -5.98
CA GLU A 124 7.20 -12.43 -6.19
C GLU A 124 6.61 -12.32 -7.61
N SER A 125 5.89 -13.36 -8.04
CA SER A 125 5.23 -13.34 -9.34
C SER A 125 4.21 -12.20 -9.45
N PRO A 126 4.01 -11.59 -10.63
CA PRO A 126 3.08 -10.47 -10.81
C PRO A 126 1.65 -10.75 -10.30
N GLY A 127 1.15 -11.97 -10.53
CA GLY A 127 -0.18 -12.37 -10.05
C GLY A 127 -0.27 -12.46 -8.52
N CYS A 128 0.83 -12.87 -7.86
CA CYS A 128 0.87 -12.91 -6.41
C CYS A 128 0.97 -11.51 -5.78
N LEU A 129 1.79 -10.65 -6.38
CA LEU A 129 1.91 -9.24 -6.00
C LEU A 129 0.57 -8.53 -6.07
N GLN A 130 -0.15 -8.67 -7.19
CA GLN A 130 -1.48 -8.10 -7.36
C GLN A 130 -2.42 -8.56 -6.23
N THR A 131 -2.51 -9.88 -6.01
CA THR A 131 -3.37 -10.46 -4.97
C THR A 131 -3.09 -9.90 -3.59
N SER A 132 -1.82 -9.76 -3.27
CA SER A 132 -1.38 -9.29 -1.97
C SER A 132 -1.64 -7.81 -1.76
N VAL A 133 -1.37 -6.98 -2.77
CA VAL A 133 -1.65 -5.54 -2.73
C VAL A 133 -3.16 -5.26 -2.63
N ILE A 134 -3.98 -6.02 -3.36
CA ILE A 134 -5.45 -5.88 -3.33
C ILE A 134 -6.03 -6.27 -1.97
N SER A 135 -5.52 -7.35 -1.38
CA SER A 135 -5.93 -7.75 -0.02
C SER A 135 -5.48 -6.73 1.03
N ASN A 136 -4.37 -6.04 0.79
CA ASN A 136 -3.82 -5.02 1.66
C ASN A 136 -4.53 -3.66 1.57
N LEU A 137 -5.05 -3.31 0.40
CA LEU A 137 -5.67 -2.00 0.09
C LEU A 137 -6.68 -1.55 1.15
N PHE A 138 -7.56 -2.43 1.62
CA PHE A 138 -8.55 -2.05 2.63
C PHE A 138 -7.91 -1.75 4.00
N ARG A 139 -6.92 -2.54 4.42
CA ARG A 139 -6.14 -2.30 5.65
C ARG A 139 -5.41 -0.96 5.54
N LEU A 140 -4.78 -0.71 4.39
CA LEU A 140 -4.09 0.54 4.09
C LEU A 140 -5.03 1.74 4.26
N LEU A 141 -6.19 1.71 3.61
CA LEU A 141 -7.13 2.84 3.56
C LEU A 141 -7.96 3.05 4.83
N THR A 142 -8.22 1.99 5.61
CA THR A 142 -9.12 2.08 6.78
C THR A 142 -8.39 2.15 8.11
N ARG A 143 -7.14 1.68 8.17
CA ARG A 143 -6.39 1.54 9.42
C ARG A 143 -5.06 2.25 9.37
N ASP A 144 -4.29 2.05 8.31
CA ASP A 144 -2.89 2.49 8.28
C ASP A 144 -2.76 3.96 7.86
N LEU A 145 -3.71 4.47 7.05
CA LEU A 145 -3.86 5.88 6.73
C LEU A 145 -4.65 6.68 7.77
N ARG A 146 -5.16 6.06 8.86
CA ARG A 146 -5.91 6.79 9.91
C ARG A 146 -4.99 7.34 10.98
#